data_AF-A0A9P1JRM3-F1
#
_entry.id   AF-A0A9P1JRM3-F1
#
_cell.length_a   1.000
_cell.length_b   1.000
_cell.length_c   1.000
_cell.angle_alpha   90.00
_cell.angle_beta   90.00
_cell.angle_gamma   90.00
#
_symmetry.space_group_name_H-M   'P 1'
#
loop_
_entity.id
_entity.type
_entity.pdbx_description
1 polymer ?
#
loop_
_entity_poly.entity_id
_entity_poly.type
_entity_poly.pdbx_seq_one_letter_code
_entity_poly.pdbx_strand_id
1 'polypeptide(L)'
;MSLSPLASSLRDESLTAFNALSAETRTQLSSLVDSGKLTGEDVHNALKQRLKESRLTAYSATFRMAHNDNAGLFSSDDTTSDDFRKALSVTSAKREELMGKLSLLDQRGQGASEQYGEISTSLMAQGTNPALLLAQSGNQRMNLDPFQGFSITQPADSRMAYTRKEADAAYKLKDAGVDLSSIDKALRSLGERDAASLIAERTGQPSTHTVAQDREFTSDDSLFPSVSLPASQARTDAPVMGQRVQLREEVMAAWEAMQKGGVGAFEDAKSAQQYREGIRVSY
;
A
#
# COMPACT_ATOMS: atom_id res chain seq x y z
N MET A 1 -18.14 24.64 -25.68
CA MET A 1 -17.49 23.33 -25.91
C MET A 1 -17.72 22.50 -24.65
N SER A 2 -18.39 21.36 -24.75
CA SER A 2 -18.57 20.45 -23.61
C SER A 2 -17.27 19.67 -23.40
N LEU A 3 -16.74 19.65 -22.18
CA LEU A 3 -15.69 18.69 -21.81
C LEU A 3 -16.23 17.27 -22.01
N SER A 4 -15.37 16.31 -22.37
CA SER A 4 -15.79 14.91 -22.42
C SER A 4 -16.26 14.45 -21.04
N PRO A 5 -17.19 13.47 -20.95
CA PRO A 5 -17.67 13.00 -19.65
C PRO A 5 -16.54 12.49 -18.75
N LEU A 6 -15.53 11.83 -19.33
CA LEU A 6 -14.35 11.40 -18.60
C LEU A 6 -13.52 12.58 -18.06
N ALA A 7 -13.25 13.59 -18.90
CA ALA A 7 -12.46 14.75 -18.48
C ALA A 7 -13.13 15.54 -17.34
N SER A 8 -14.46 15.52 -17.29
CA SER A 8 -15.23 16.17 -16.21
C SER A 8 -15.18 15.42 -14.88
N SER A 9 -14.92 14.11 -14.89
CA SER A 9 -14.86 13.27 -13.68
C SER A 9 -13.46 13.15 -13.08
N LEU A 10 -12.41 13.20 -13.90
CA LEU A 10 -11.02 13.03 -13.42
C LEU A 10 -10.56 14.22 -12.58
N ARG A 11 -10.13 13.92 -11.35
CA ARG A 11 -9.65 14.88 -10.35
C ARG A 11 -8.60 14.25 -9.45
N ASP A 12 -7.78 15.10 -8.84
CA ASP A 12 -6.77 14.72 -7.85
C ASP A 12 -5.95 13.49 -8.29
N GLU A 13 -5.93 12.44 -7.47
CA GLU A 13 -5.15 11.22 -7.66
C GLU A 13 -5.51 10.47 -8.94
N SER A 14 -6.79 10.43 -9.32
CA SER A 14 -7.23 9.78 -10.55
C SER A 14 -6.70 10.50 -11.80
N LEU A 15 -6.56 11.83 -11.74
CA LEU A 15 -6.02 12.62 -12.84
C LEU A 15 -4.51 12.42 -12.95
N THR A 16 -3.80 12.39 -11.83
CA THR A 16 -2.38 12.01 -11.79
C THR A 16 -2.17 10.61 -12.37
N ALA A 17 -2.98 9.63 -11.95
CA ALA A 17 -2.93 8.27 -12.46
C ALA A 17 -3.22 8.21 -13.97
N PHE A 18 -4.28 8.88 -14.44
CA PHE A 18 -4.64 8.94 -15.85
C PHE A 18 -3.50 9.50 -16.71
N ASN A 19 -2.83 10.56 -16.25
CA ASN A 19 -1.74 11.19 -16.99
C ASN A 19 -0.47 10.33 -17.09
N ALA A 20 -0.30 9.35 -16.22
CA ALA A 20 0.80 8.38 -16.29
C ALA A 20 0.54 7.25 -17.29
N LEU A 21 -0.71 7.07 -17.74
CA LEU A 21 -1.08 6.01 -18.68
C LEU A 21 -0.61 6.33 -20.11
N SER A 22 -0.41 5.27 -20.90
CA SER A 22 -0.13 5.41 -22.33
C SER A 22 -1.28 6.13 -23.05
N ALA A 23 -0.99 6.71 -24.22
CA ALA A 23 -2.03 7.33 -25.05
C ALA A 23 -3.12 6.31 -25.44
N GLU A 24 -2.73 5.08 -25.74
CA GLU A 24 -3.64 3.98 -26.09
C GLU A 24 -4.60 3.64 -24.95
N THR A 25 -4.08 3.43 -23.73
CA THR A 25 -4.90 3.14 -22.55
C THR A 25 -5.83 4.32 -22.24
N ARG A 26 -5.35 5.57 -22.35
CA ARG A 26 -6.21 6.75 -22.17
C ARG A 26 -7.33 6.82 -23.20
N THR A 27 -7.05 6.52 -24.46
CA THR A 27 -8.06 6.46 -25.53
C THR A 27 -9.07 5.35 -25.27
N GLN A 28 -8.62 4.16 -24.86
CA GLN A 28 -9.50 3.04 -24.50
C GLN A 28 -10.47 3.43 -23.38
N LEU A 29 -9.97 4.05 -22.30
CA LEU A 29 -10.80 4.52 -21.18
C LEU A 29 -11.81 5.58 -21.64
N SER A 30 -11.38 6.54 -22.46
CA SER A 30 -12.29 7.54 -23.05
C SER A 30 -13.40 6.88 -23.88
N SER A 31 -13.06 5.93 -24.77
CA SER A 31 -14.05 5.25 -25.61
C SER A 31 -15.04 4.40 -24.80
N LEU A 32 -14.61 3.78 -23.70
CA LEU A 32 -15.50 3.04 -22.80
C LEU A 32 -16.52 3.97 -22.11
N VAL A 33 -16.10 5.21 -21.78
CA VAL A 33 -17.00 6.21 -21.21
C VAL A 33 -17.94 6.81 -22.26
N ASP A 34 -17.41 7.16 -23.43
CA ASP A 34 -18.19 7.75 -24.53
C ASP A 34 -19.25 6.77 -25.08
N SER A 35 -18.97 5.47 -25.03
CA SER A 35 -19.93 4.42 -25.40
C SER A 35 -20.95 4.08 -24.30
N GLY A 36 -20.81 4.67 -23.11
CA GLY A 36 -21.67 4.41 -21.96
C GLY A 36 -21.44 3.05 -21.28
N LYS A 37 -20.40 2.30 -21.69
CA LYS A 37 -20.04 1.01 -21.05
C LYS A 37 -19.49 1.23 -19.63
N LEU A 38 -18.83 2.36 -19.39
CA LEU A 38 -18.40 2.82 -18.08
C LEU A 38 -18.87 4.26 -17.86
N THR A 39 -19.00 4.68 -16.61
CA THR A 39 -19.15 6.11 -16.29
C THR A 39 -17.78 6.75 -16.06
N GLY A 40 -17.69 8.08 -16.20
CA GLY A 40 -16.47 8.82 -15.82
C GLY A 40 -16.09 8.61 -14.35
N GLU A 41 -17.08 8.42 -13.48
CA GLU A 41 -16.87 8.08 -12.07
C GLU A 41 -16.32 6.66 -11.87
N ASP A 42 -16.73 5.68 -12.67
CA ASP A 42 -16.12 4.34 -12.60
C ASP A 42 -14.62 4.42 -12.93
N VAL A 43 -14.24 5.16 -13.97
CA VAL A 43 -12.82 5.36 -14.31
C VAL A 43 -12.08 6.14 -13.22
N HIS A 44 -12.68 7.21 -12.69
CA HIS A 44 -12.12 8.00 -11.58
C HIS A 44 -11.78 7.12 -10.36
N ASN A 45 -12.79 6.39 -9.86
CA ASN A 45 -12.67 5.58 -8.65
C ASN A 45 -11.71 4.39 -8.86
N ALA A 46 -11.70 3.78 -10.05
CA ALA A 46 -10.79 2.69 -10.36
C ALA A 46 -9.32 3.13 -10.44
N LEU A 47 -9.02 4.24 -11.13
CA LEU A 47 -7.63 4.74 -11.22
C LEU A 47 -7.09 5.17 -9.86
N LYS A 48 -7.95 5.79 -9.05
CA LYS A 48 -7.64 6.12 -7.66
C LYS A 48 -7.33 4.87 -6.83
N GLN A 49 -8.14 3.81 -6.97
CA GLN A 49 -7.88 2.51 -6.35
C GLN A 49 -6.53 1.93 -6.76
N ARG A 50 -6.23 1.89 -8.07
CA ARG A 50 -4.96 1.32 -8.58
C ARG A 50 -3.74 2.09 -8.05
N LEU A 51 -3.81 3.41 -7.99
CA LEU A 51 -2.72 4.22 -7.45
C LEU A 51 -2.50 3.95 -5.95
N LYS A 52 -3.58 3.89 -5.16
CA LYS A 52 -3.52 3.55 -3.73
C LYS A 52 -2.97 2.15 -3.49
N GLU A 53 -3.39 1.15 -4.27
CA GLU A 53 -2.85 -0.22 -4.20
C GLU A 53 -1.36 -0.27 -4.58
N SER A 54 -0.94 0.50 -5.59
CA SER A 54 0.47 0.62 -5.98
C SER A 54 1.31 1.20 -4.84
N ARG A 55 0.83 2.26 -4.17
CA ARG A 55 1.50 2.84 -2.99
C ARG A 55 1.57 1.86 -1.84
N LEU A 56 0.45 1.23 -1.51
CA LEU A 56 0.37 0.25 -0.43
C LEU A 56 1.35 -0.91 -0.64
N THR A 57 1.43 -1.40 -1.88
CA THR A 57 2.33 -2.49 -2.27
C THR A 57 3.78 -2.07 -2.11
N ALA A 58 4.16 -0.90 -2.66
CA ALA A 58 5.51 -0.37 -2.54
C ALA A 58 5.90 -0.09 -1.08
N TYR A 59 5.02 0.56 -0.31
CA TYR A 59 5.20 0.83 1.11
C TYR A 59 5.47 -0.46 1.89
N SER A 60 4.59 -1.46 1.74
CA SER A 60 4.74 -2.75 2.41
C SER A 60 5.99 -3.50 1.97
N ALA A 61 6.36 -3.42 0.69
CA ALA A 61 7.57 -4.04 0.17
C ALA A 61 8.84 -3.40 0.72
N THR A 62 8.85 -2.08 0.95
CA THR A 62 9.98 -1.40 1.60
C THR A 62 10.21 -1.92 3.02
N PHE A 63 9.16 -2.08 3.82
CA PHE A 63 9.29 -2.67 5.15
C PHE A 63 9.79 -4.12 5.08
N ARG A 64 9.19 -4.97 4.23
CA ARG A 64 9.65 -6.36 4.08
C ARG A 64 11.13 -6.43 3.68
N MET A 65 11.53 -5.60 2.72
CA MET A 65 12.91 -5.54 2.25
C MET A 65 13.86 -5.07 3.36
N ALA A 66 13.50 -4.01 4.08
CA ALA A 66 14.27 -3.51 5.21
C ALA A 66 14.40 -4.57 6.32
N HIS A 67 13.31 -5.27 6.63
CA HIS A 67 13.29 -6.33 7.64
C HIS A 67 14.17 -7.51 7.23
N ASN A 68 14.07 -7.95 5.98
CA ASN A 68 14.87 -9.06 5.46
C ASN A 68 16.36 -8.74 5.44
N ASP A 69 16.73 -7.55 4.95
CA ASP A 69 18.11 -7.09 4.84
C ASP A 69 18.73 -6.80 6.21
N ASN A 70 17.90 -6.57 7.25
CA ASN A 70 18.34 -6.18 8.59
C ASN A 70 17.73 -7.06 9.69
N ALA A 71 17.60 -8.38 9.44
CA ALA A 71 16.95 -9.30 10.38
C ALA A 71 17.57 -9.29 11.79
N GLY A 72 18.87 -8.98 11.91
CA GLY A 72 19.56 -8.88 13.19
C GLY A 72 19.04 -7.79 14.13
N LEU A 73 18.38 -6.75 13.60
CA LEU A 73 17.74 -5.70 14.41
C LEU A 73 16.58 -6.24 15.26
N PHE A 74 15.95 -7.33 14.82
CA PHE A 74 14.80 -7.91 15.50
C PHE A 74 15.21 -8.81 16.68
N SER A 75 16.47 -9.22 16.75
CA SER A 75 16.99 -10.15 17.75
C SER A 75 18.02 -9.55 18.73
N SER A 76 18.33 -8.25 18.61
CA SER A 76 19.38 -7.59 19.40
C SER A 76 18.78 -6.59 20.40
N ASP A 77 18.93 -6.82 21.69
CA ASP A 77 18.40 -5.96 22.76
C ASP A 77 18.91 -4.50 22.72
N ASP A 78 20.03 -4.23 22.05
CA ASP A 78 20.62 -2.89 21.88
C ASP A 78 20.01 -2.09 20.72
N THR A 79 19.02 -2.66 20.01
CA THR A 79 18.41 -2.01 18.83
C THR A 79 17.60 -0.78 19.23
N THR A 80 17.86 0.33 18.54
CA THR A 80 17.16 1.59 18.75
C THR A 80 16.19 1.90 17.60
N SER A 81 15.27 2.85 17.84
CA SER A 81 14.44 3.42 16.77
C SER A 81 15.27 4.05 15.65
N ASP A 82 16.45 4.56 15.95
CA ASP A 82 17.33 5.20 14.97
C ASP A 82 17.94 4.15 14.01
N ASP A 83 18.17 2.94 14.48
CA ASP A 83 18.63 1.83 13.64
C ASP A 83 17.58 1.42 12.62
N PHE A 84 16.31 1.30 13.04
CA PHE A 84 15.20 1.05 12.13
C PHE A 84 15.01 2.19 11.13
N ARG A 85 15.13 3.45 11.59
CA ARG A 85 15.07 4.62 10.72
C ARG A 85 16.15 4.56 9.64
N LYS A 86 17.39 4.24 10.02
CA LYS A 86 18.51 4.11 9.10
C LYS A 86 18.30 2.96 8.11
N ALA A 87 17.82 1.81 8.58
CA ALA A 87 17.51 0.66 7.73
C ALA A 87 16.44 0.98 6.68
N LEU A 88 15.35 1.66 7.07
CA LEU A 88 14.29 2.09 6.15
C LEU A 88 14.80 3.13 5.14
N SER A 89 15.63 4.07 5.57
CA SER A 89 16.22 5.08 4.70
C SER A 89 17.14 4.48 3.63
N VAL A 90 18.05 3.59 4.04
CA VAL A 90 18.94 2.86 3.13
C VAL A 90 18.14 2.01 2.15
N THR A 91 17.09 1.34 2.64
CA THR A 91 16.21 0.51 1.80
C THR A 91 15.44 1.37 0.80
N SER A 92 14.91 2.52 1.21
CA SER A 92 14.20 3.45 0.32
C SER A 92 15.11 3.93 -0.81
N ALA A 93 16.36 4.31 -0.51
CA ALA A 93 17.34 4.71 -1.51
C ALA A 93 17.69 3.56 -2.48
N LYS A 94 17.87 2.34 -1.96
CA LYS A 94 18.11 1.14 -2.78
C LYS A 94 16.94 0.86 -3.73
N ARG A 95 15.69 1.03 -3.27
CA ARG A 95 14.50 0.87 -4.12
C ARG A 95 14.41 1.93 -5.20
N GLU A 96 14.73 3.18 -4.89
CA GLU A 96 14.80 4.26 -5.89
C GLU A 96 15.83 3.94 -6.98
N GLU A 97 17.02 3.44 -6.62
CA GLU A 97 18.03 3.00 -7.59
C GLU A 97 17.52 1.85 -8.48
N LEU A 98 16.87 0.85 -7.87
CA LEU A 98 16.28 -0.28 -8.61
C LEU A 98 15.17 0.20 -9.56
N MET A 99 14.32 1.13 -9.14
CA MET A 99 13.31 1.75 -10.00
C MET A 99 13.91 2.56 -11.15
N GLY A 100 15.03 3.25 -10.90
CA GLY A 100 15.80 3.92 -11.96
C GLY A 100 16.31 2.93 -13.01
N LYS A 101 16.87 1.79 -12.58
CA LYS A 101 17.31 0.71 -13.48
C LYS A 101 16.14 0.10 -14.26
N LEU A 102 15.02 -0.17 -13.60
CA LEU A 102 13.81 -0.71 -14.23
C LEU A 102 13.27 0.23 -15.30
N SER A 103 13.20 1.53 -15.00
CA SER A 103 12.76 2.57 -15.95
C SER A 103 13.66 2.65 -17.19
N LEU A 104 14.98 2.56 -17.02
CA LEU A 104 15.92 2.52 -18.14
C LEU A 104 15.73 1.29 -19.03
N LEU A 105 15.43 0.12 -18.46
CA LEU A 105 15.12 -1.08 -19.22
C LEU A 105 13.82 -0.92 -20.01
N ASP A 106 12.77 -0.36 -19.41
CA ASP A 106 11.51 -0.07 -20.10
C ASP A 106 11.72 0.91 -21.28
N GLN A 107 12.50 1.99 -21.09
CA GLN A 107 12.83 2.95 -22.16
C GLN A 107 13.59 2.32 -23.33
N ARG A 108 14.36 1.26 -23.07
CA ARG A 108 15.11 0.50 -24.09
C ARG A 108 14.28 -0.61 -24.75
N GLY A 109 13.00 -0.75 -24.39
CA GLY A 109 12.15 -1.85 -24.86
C GLY A 109 12.53 -3.21 -24.27
N GLN A 110 13.28 -3.23 -23.15
CA GLN A 110 13.77 -4.44 -22.48
C GLN A 110 12.87 -4.87 -21.31
N GLY A 111 11.59 -4.49 -21.35
CA GLY A 111 10.59 -4.80 -20.32
C GLY A 111 10.26 -6.28 -20.15
N ALA A 112 10.79 -7.15 -21.01
CA ALA A 112 10.67 -8.61 -20.92
C ALA A 112 12.04 -9.31 -20.72
N SER A 113 13.10 -8.55 -20.42
CA SER A 113 14.43 -9.13 -20.17
C SER A 113 14.49 -9.83 -18.81
N GLU A 114 15.39 -10.81 -18.67
CA GLU A 114 15.66 -11.48 -17.40
C GLU A 114 16.00 -10.47 -16.30
N GLN A 115 16.86 -9.50 -16.61
CA GLN A 115 17.23 -8.41 -15.71
C GLN A 115 16.02 -7.59 -15.24
N TYR A 116 15.04 -7.35 -16.11
CA TYR A 116 13.79 -6.69 -15.74
C TYR A 116 13.02 -7.52 -14.70
N GLY A 117 12.91 -8.82 -14.94
CA GLY A 117 12.28 -9.77 -14.03
C GLY A 117 12.95 -9.83 -12.66
N GLU A 118 14.27 -9.86 -12.61
CA GLU A 118 15.05 -9.87 -11.37
C GLU A 118 14.87 -8.60 -10.53
N ILE A 119 14.96 -7.43 -11.17
CA ILE A 119 14.74 -6.14 -10.50
C ILE A 119 13.29 -6.05 -10.02
N SER A 120 12.34 -6.44 -10.87
CA SER A 120 10.92 -6.44 -10.51
C SER A 120 10.64 -7.32 -9.29
N THR A 121 11.22 -8.53 -9.26
CA THR A 121 11.10 -9.48 -8.14
C THR A 121 11.73 -8.93 -6.87
N SER A 122 12.91 -8.30 -6.98
CA SER A 122 13.59 -7.67 -5.85
C SER A 122 12.74 -6.56 -5.22
N LEU A 123 12.11 -5.73 -6.04
CA LEU A 123 11.21 -4.66 -5.60
C LEU A 123 9.91 -5.19 -4.96
N MET A 124 9.44 -6.38 -5.30
CA MET A 124 8.27 -7.00 -4.67
C MET A 124 8.55 -7.48 -3.25
N ALA A 125 9.82 -7.80 -2.94
CA ALA A 125 10.29 -8.22 -1.62
C ALA A 125 9.41 -9.31 -0.99
N GLN A 126 9.11 -10.37 -1.76
CA GLN A 126 8.22 -11.46 -1.34
C GLN A 126 8.94 -12.53 -0.50
N GLY A 127 10.27 -12.60 -0.57
CA GLY A 127 11.05 -13.47 0.30
C GLY A 127 10.87 -13.09 1.78
N THR A 128 10.98 -14.06 2.68
CA THR A 128 11.06 -13.80 4.12
C THR A 128 12.36 -14.41 4.64
N ASN A 129 13.15 -13.63 5.36
CA ASN A 129 14.40 -14.09 5.94
C ASN A 129 14.12 -15.18 7.00
N PRO A 130 14.70 -16.39 6.89
CA PRO A 130 14.49 -17.47 7.85
C PRO A 130 14.77 -17.08 9.32
N ALA A 131 15.70 -16.15 9.55
CA ALA A 131 16.00 -15.65 10.90
C ALA A 131 14.78 -14.94 11.53
N LEU A 132 13.99 -14.22 10.72
CA LEU A 132 12.76 -13.58 11.19
C LEU A 132 11.69 -14.63 11.56
N LEU A 133 11.59 -15.72 10.79
CA LEU A 133 10.66 -16.82 11.07
C LEU A 133 11.04 -17.59 12.35
N LEU A 134 12.34 -17.79 12.57
CA LEU A 134 12.86 -18.43 13.79
C LEU A 134 12.64 -17.55 15.03
N ALA A 135 12.89 -16.24 14.91
CA ALA A 135 12.64 -15.30 16.00
C ALA A 135 11.15 -15.21 16.37
N GLN A 136 10.24 -15.32 15.39
CA GLN A 136 8.79 -15.38 15.62
C GLN A 136 8.32 -16.66 16.33
N SER A 137 8.97 -17.79 16.09
CA SER A 137 8.56 -19.10 16.61
C SER A 137 9.22 -19.47 17.95
N GLY A 138 10.37 -18.87 18.29
CA GLY A 138 11.22 -19.29 19.39
C GLY A 138 10.94 -18.72 20.79
N ASN A 139 9.78 -18.09 21.05
CA ASN A 139 9.52 -17.32 22.29
C ASN A 139 10.56 -16.20 22.58
N GLN A 140 11.38 -15.81 21.60
CA GLN A 140 12.33 -14.71 21.75
C GLN A 140 11.59 -13.37 21.75
N ARG A 141 12.00 -12.46 22.64
CA ARG A 141 11.51 -11.09 22.62
C ARG A 141 12.04 -10.44 21.34
N MET A 142 11.16 -10.22 20.36
CA MET A 142 11.53 -9.48 19.17
C MET A 142 11.38 -7.98 19.42
N ASN A 143 12.37 -7.21 18.98
CA ASN A 143 12.18 -5.78 18.84
C ASN A 143 11.22 -5.51 17.71
N LEU A 144 10.23 -4.66 17.98
CA LEU A 144 9.23 -4.27 17.01
C LEU A 144 9.68 -3.00 16.31
N ASP A 145 9.67 -3.02 14.97
CA ASP A 145 9.88 -1.82 14.17
C ASP A 145 8.83 -0.76 14.56
N PRO A 146 9.23 0.39 15.13
CA PRO A 146 8.30 1.41 15.59
C PRO A 146 7.62 2.17 14.43
N PHE A 147 8.16 2.09 13.22
CA PHE A 147 7.62 2.77 12.04
C PHE A 147 6.73 1.86 11.20
N GLN A 148 6.66 0.55 11.49
CA GLN A 148 5.77 -0.34 10.77
C GLN A 148 4.32 0.07 10.99
N GLY A 149 3.75 0.66 9.95
CA GLY A 149 2.58 1.51 10.09
C GLY A 149 1.24 0.91 9.77
N PHE A 150 1.24 -0.21 9.07
CA PHE A 150 0.01 -0.94 8.75
C PHE A 150 -0.31 -1.89 9.91
N SER A 151 -0.69 -1.28 11.05
CA SER A 151 -1.28 -2.02 12.16
C SER A 151 -2.79 -1.92 12.06
N ILE A 152 -3.49 -3.03 12.30
CA ILE A 152 -4.95 -3.09 12.47
C ILE A 152 -5.47 -2.14 13.55
N THR A 153 -4.59 -1.59 14.40
CA THR A 153 -4.91 -0.66 15.49
C THR A 153 -4.80 0.81 15.12
N GLN A 154 -4.36 1.15 13.90
CA GLN A 154 -4.30 2.52 13.42
C GLN A 154 -5.42 2.77 12.41
N PRO A 155 -6.04 3.98 12.40
CA PRO A 155 -6.99 4.34 11.36
C PRO A 155 -6.37 4.14 9.98
N ALA A 156 -7.16 3.62 9.04
CA ALA A 156 -6.72 3.41 7.68
C ALA A 156 -6.24 4.74 7.07
N ASP A 157 -4.97 4.81 6.66
CA ASP A 157 -4.40 6.00 6.02
C ASP A 157 -5.03 6.17 4.63
N SER A 158 -5.84 7.22 4.43
CA SER A 158 -6.59 7.45 3.19
C SER A 158 -5.73 7.52 1.93
N ARG A 159 -4.42 7.78 2.09
CA ARG A 159 -3.42 7.85 1.01
C ARG A 159 -3.07 6.47 0.44
N MET A 160 -3.35 5.41 1.18
CA MET A 160 -3.06 4.01 0.82
C MET A 160 -4.30 3.11 0.89
N ALA A 161 -5.25 3.44 1.76
CA ALA A 161 -6.50 2.71 1.92
C ALA A 161 -7.53 3.14 0.87
N TYR A 162 -8.30 2.18 0.40
CA TYR A 162 -9.36 2.38 -0.59
C TYR A 162 -10.68 1.78 -0.13
N THR A 163 -11.76 2.30 -0.71
CA THR A 163 -13.14 1.92 -0.36
C THR A 163 -13.66 0.75 -1.20
N ARG A 164 -14.80 0.19 -0.80
CA ARG A 164 -15.51 -0.83 -1.62
C ARG A 164 -15.89 -0.29 -2.99
N LYS A 165 -16.41 0.95 -3.05
CA LYS A 165 -16.75 1.64 -4.31
C LYS A 165 -15.55 1.73 -5.26
N GLU A 166 -14.39 2.09 -4.73
CA GLU A 166 -13.13 2.17 -5.49
C GLU A 166 -12.72 0.80 -6.05
N ALA A 167 -12.89 -0.27 -5.28
CA ALA A 167 -12.56 -1.62 -5.70
C ALA A 167 -13.58 -2.22 -6.69
N ASP A 168 -14.88 -1.94 -6.53
CA ASP A 168 -15.94 -2.30 -7.48
C ASP A 168 -15.71 -1.63 -8.83
N ALA A 169 -15.29 -0.38 -8.83
CA ALA A 169 -14.94 0.34 -10.06
C ALA A 169 -13.74 -0.31 -10.78
N ALA A 170 -12.71 -0.73 -10.05
CA ALA A 170 -11.58 -1.47 -10.63
C ALA A 170 -12.02 -2.82 -11.26
N TYR A 171 -12.95 -3.53 -10.62
CA TYR A 171 -13.54 -4.74 -11.19
C TYR A 171 -14.31 -4.46 -12.48
N LYS A 172 -15.12 -3.39 -12.52
CA LYS A 172 -15.82 -2.98 -13.75
C LYS A 172 -14.87 -2.66 -14.91
N LEU A 173 -13.74 -2.02 -14.63
CA LEU A 173 -12.72 -1.77 -15.67
C LEU A 173 -12.17 -3.08 -16.24
N LYS A 174 -11.84 -4.05 -15.37
CA LYS A 174 -11.39 -5.38 -15.78
C LYS A 174 -12.45 -6.09 -16.63
N ASP A 175 -13.69 -6.12 -16.16
CA ASP A 175 -14.84 -6.73 -16.87
C ASP A 175 -15.11 -6.03 -18.22
N ALA A 176 -14.82 -4.72 -18.30
CA ALA A 176 -14.91 -3.96 -19.54
C ALA A 176 -13.80 -4.30 -20.55
N GLY A 177 -12.83 -5.14 -20.20
CA GLY A 177 -11.71 -5.58 -21.05
C GLY A 177 -10.48 -4.68 -20.95
N VAL A 178 -10.37 -3.85 -19.91
CA VAL A 178 -9.17 -3.06 -19.65
C VAL A 178 -8.10 -3.94 -19.00
N ASP A 179 -6.88 -3.89 -19.55
CA ASP A 179 -5.73 -4.55 -18.94
C ASP A 179 -5.24 -3.77 -17.70
N LEU A 180 -5.64 -4.24 -16.53
CA LEU A 180 -5.20 -3.66 -15.27
C LEU A 180 -3.69 -3.81 -15.04
N SER A 181 -3.04 -4.80 -15.63
CA SER A 181 -1.59 -5.01 -15.46
C SER A 181 -0.78 -3.90 -16.14
N SER A 182 -1.21 -3.45 -17.31
CA SER A 182 -0.64 -2.28 -17.99
C SER A 182 -0.83 -1.00 -17.17
N ILE A 183 -1.98 -0.83 -16.51
CA ILE A 183 -2.23 0.29 -15.59
C ILE A 183 -1.28 0.21 -14.39
N ASP A 184 -1.16 -0.95 -13.75
CA ASP A 184 -0.26 -1.13 -12.60
C ASP A 184 1.20 -0.84 -12.95
N LYS A 185 1.64 -1.31 -14.12
CA LYS A 185 2.99 -1.05 -14.63
C LYS A 185 3.22 0.45 -14.81
N ALA A 186 2.25 1.18 -15.36
CA ALA A 186 2.34 2.62 -15.54
C ALA A 186 2.36 3.39 -14.20
N LEU A 187 1.63 2.91 -13.20
CA LEU A 187 1.53 3.55 -11.89
C LEU A 187 2.67 3.19 -10.93
N ARG A 188 3.44 2.13 -11.21
CA ARG A 188 4.51 1.62 -10.34
C ARG A 188 5.47 2.72 -9.88
N SER A 189 5.95 3.56 -10.78
CA SER A 189 6.90 4.63 -10.44
C SER A 189 6.29 5.71 -9.52
N LEU A 190 5.01 6.05 -9.74
CA LEU A 190 4.27 6.94 -8.85
C LEU A 190 4.10 6.31 -7.47
N GLY A 191 3.66 5.05 -7.41
CA GLY A 191 3.48 4.33 -6.15
C GLY A 191 4.75 4.23 -5.32
N GLU A 192 5.90 3.96 -5.94
CA GLU A 192 7.20 3.89 -5.27
C GLU A 192 7.64 5.26 -4.74
N ARG A 193 7.49 6.31 -5.55
CA ARG A 193 7.84 7.68 -5.16
C ARG A 193 6.98 8.15 -3.98
N ASP A 194 5.67 7.92 -4.06
CA ASP A 194 4.71 8.30 -3.03
C ASP A 194 4.98 7.49 -1.74
N ALA A 195 5.26 6.18 -1.84
CA ALA A 195 5.63 5.35 -0.71
C ALA A 195 6.92 5.82 -0.01
N ALA A 196 7.94 6.22 -0.78
CA ALA A 196 9.18 6.79 -0.23
C ALA A 196 8.90 8.08 0.56
N SER A 197 8.03 8.96 0.05
CA SER A 197 7.60 10.16 0.79
C SER A 197 6.87 9.83 2.10
N LEU A 198 5.98 8.84 2.09
CA LEU A 198 5.25 8.41 3.29
C LEU A 198 6.19 7.79 4.35
N ILE A 199 7.20 7.04 3.91
CA ILE A 199 8.23 6.49 4.80
C ILE A 199 9.09 7.63 5.36
N ALA A 200 9.49 8.59 4.53
CA ALA A 200 10.25 9.77 4.97
C ALA A 200 9.48 10.58 6.02
N GLU A 201 8.20 10.88 5.77
CA GLU A 201 7.30 11.54 6.74
C GLU A 201 7.29 10.78 8.08
N ARG A 202 7.08 9.46 8.04
CA ARG A 202 6.96 8.63 9.23
C ARG A 202 8.27 8.49 10.01
N THR A 203 9.39 8.56 9.31
CA THR A 203 10.72 8.46 9.88
C THR A 203 11.31 9.82 10.25
N GLY A 204 10.62 10.93 9.97
CA GLY A 204 11.13 12.28 10.21
C GLY A 204 12.27 12.67 9.27
N GLN A 205 12.37 12.03 8.10
CA GLN A 205 13.33 12.36 7.06
C GLN A 205 12.75 13.37 6.06
N PRO A 206 13.59 14.13 5.34
CA PRO A 206 13.11 14.99 4.26
C PRO A 206 12.37 14.17 3.19
N SER A 207 11.10 14.49 2.94
CA SER A 207 10.33 13.91 1.83
C SER A 207 10.53 14.72 0.56
N THR A 208 10.53 14.07 -0.61
CA THR A 208 10.64 14.76 -1.91
C THR A 208 9.36 15.51 -2.29
N HIS A 209 8.21 15.08 -1.77
CA HIS A 209 6.91 15.73 -1.95
C HIS A 209 5.89 15.23 -0.91
N THR A 210 4.78 15.96 -0.75
CA THR A 210 3.66 15.56 0.10
C THR A 210 2.66 14.72 -0.69
N VAL A 211 2.28 13.55 -0.15
CA VAL A 211 1.18 12.74 -0.69
C VAL A 211 -0.14 13.26 -0.13
N ALA A 212 -1.04 13.72 -1.00
CA ALA A 212 -2.31 14.31 -0.60
C ALA A 212 -3.24 13.27 0.04
N GLN A 213 -3.95 13.67 1.10
CA GLN A 213 -5.04 12.87 1.68
C GLN A 213 -6.22 12.82 0.72
N ASP A 214 -6.89 11.67 0.68
CA ASP A 214 -8.13 11.50 -0.07
C ASP A 214 -9.30 12.10 0.71
N ARG A 215 -9.82 13.23 0.23
CA ARG A 215 -10.93 13.95 0.88
C ARG A 215 -12.26 13.22 0.81
N GLU A 216 -12.42 12.31 -0.15
CA GLU A 216 -13.64 11.51 -0.32
C GLU A 216 -13.58 10.20 0.48
N PHE A 217 -12.46 9.92 1.15
CA PHE A 217 -12.28 8.71 1.94
C PHE A 217 -13.03 8.78 3.28
N THR A 218 -13.80 7.73 3.56
CA THR A 218 -14.43 7.47 4.85
C THR A 218 -13.88 6.16 5.41
N SER A 219 -13.53 6.15 6.70
CA SER A 219 -13.03 4.93 7.36
C SER A 219 -14.07 3.80 7.37
N ASP A 220 -15.36 4.17 7.42
CA ASP A 220 -16.48 3.24 7.50
C ASP A 220 -16.65 2.42 6.21
N ASP A 221 -16.28 3.00 5.06
CA ASP A 221 -16.35 2.32 3.75
C ASP A 221 -15.01 1.70 3.33
N SER A 222 -14.01 1.76 4.21
CA SER A 222 -12.68 1.23 3.93
C SER A 222 -12.72 -0.29 3.79
N LEU A 223 -12.03 -0.80 2.77
CA LEU A 223 -11.76 -2.24 2.70
C LEU A 223 -10.71 -2.69 3.72
N PHE A 224 -10.08 -1.77 4.45
CA PHE A 224 -9.11 -2.05 5.51
C PHE A 224 -9.77 -1.80 6.87
N PRO A 225 -10.29 -2.85 7.54
CA PRO A 225 -10.91 -2.68 8.85
C PRO A 225 -9.87 -2.17 9.84
N SER A 226 -10.15 -1.04 10.50
CA SER A 226 -9.42 -0.59 11.68
C SER A 226 -10.15 -1.01 12.94
N VAL A 227 -9.44 -1.65 13.87
CA VAL A 227 -9.94 -1.90 15.22
C VAL A 227 -9.77 -0.62 16.02
N SER A 228 -10.89 0.01 16.38
CA SER A 228 -10.89 1.08 17.38
C SER A 228 -10.52 0.49 18.73
N LEU A 229 -9.26 0.64 19.14
CA LEU A 229 -8.89 0.37 20.53
C LEU A 229 -9.60 1.41 21.42
N PRO A 230 -10.17 1.02 22.57
CA PRO A 230 -10.70 1.98 23.53
C PRO A 230 -9.61 2.99 23.84
N ALA A 231 -9.95 4.29 23.75
CA ALA A 231 -9.00 5.38 23.92
C ALA A 231 -8.18 5.16 25.19
N SER A 232 -6.90 4.85 25.03
CA SER A 232 -5.94 4.89 26.13
C SER A 232 -5.97 6.32 26.66
N GLN A 233 -6.54 6.50 27.85
CA GLN A 233 -6.57 7.77 28.56
C GLN A 233 -5.21 8.46 28.41
N ALA A 234 -5.24 9.70 27.93
CA ALA A 234 -4.09 10.55 27.63
C ALA A 234 -2.84 10.22 28.46
N ARG A 235 -1.88 9.53 27.84
CA ARG A 235 -0.49 9.51 28.31
C ARG A 235 0.30 10.41 27.38
N THR A 236 0.57 11.62 27.85
CA THR A 236 1.37 12.66 27.20
C THR A 236 2.87 12.38 27.17
N ASP A 237 3.30 11.15 27.39
CA ASP A 237 4.71 10.78 27.36
C ASP A 237 4.97 9.83 26.20
N ALA A 238 5.98 10.16 25.39
CA ALA A 238 6.47 9.30 24.32
C ALA A 238 6.69 7.87 24.86
N PRO A 239 6.25 6.82 24.14
CA PRO A 239 6.27 5.48 24.68
C PRO A 239 7.71 5.02 24.91
N VAL A 240 8.07 4.86 26.19
CA VAL A 240 9.31 4.22 26.63
C VAL A 240 9.30 2.76 26.16
N MET A 241 10.47 2.29 25.69
CA MET A 241 10.81 0.97 25.12
C MET A 241 10.57 -0.25 26.07
N GLY A 242 9.39 -0.32 26.70
CA GLY A 242 8.99 -1.43 27.58
C GLY A 242 7.49 -1.74 27.59
N GLN A 243 6.64 -0.96 26.92
CA GLN A 243 5.17 -1.13 26.90
C GLN A 243 4.63 -1.68 25.57
N ARG A 244 5.21 -2.76 25.04
CA ARG A 244 4.68 -3.43 23.83
C ARG A 244 4.26 -4.89 23.99
N VAL A 245 4.29 -5.44 25.22
CA VAL A 245 3.56 -6.67 25.55
C VAL A 245 2.05 -6.38 25.61
N GLN A 246 1.67 -5.19 26.08
CA GLN A 246 0.28 -4.72 26.13
C GLN A 246 -0.35 -4.63 24.74
N LEU A 247 0.36 -4.22 23.69
CA LEU A 247 -0.24 -4.11 22.35
C LEU A 247 -0.66 -5.46 21.77
N ARG A 248 0.09 -6.54 22.02
CA ARG A 248 -0.30 -7.89 21.57
C ARG A 248 -1.50 -8.39 22.36
N GLU A 249 -1.51 -8.20 23.67
CA GLU A 249 -2.62 -8.60 24.55
C GLU A 249 -3.88 -7.76 24.30
N GLU A 250 -3.74 -6.46 24.05
CA GLU A 250 -4.84 -5.54 23.70
C GLU A 250 -5.37 -5.84 22.30
N VAL A 251 -4.51 -6.18 21.34
CA VAL A 251 -4.93 -6.64 20.01
C VAL A 251 -5.65 -7.98 20.09
N MET A 252 -5.12 -8.94 20.86
CA MET A 252 -5.77 -10.24 21.06
C MET A 252 -7.08 -10.09 21.84
N ALA A 253 -7.13 -9.24 22.86
CA ALA A 253 -8.33 -8.97 23.65
C ALA A 253 -9.38 -8.20 22.84
N ALA A 254 -8.96 -7.23 22.01
CA ALA A 254 -9.86 -6.55 21.09
C ALA A 254 -10.39 -7.51 20.02
N TRP A 255 -9.53 -8.41 19.50
CA TRP A 255 -9.91 -9.46 18.57
C TRP A 255 -10.90 -10.47 19.19
N GLU A 256 -10.64 -10.92 20.41
CA GLU A 256 -11.53 -11.83 21.16
C GLU A 256 -12.85 -11.17 21.57
N ALA A 257 -12.81 -9.89 21.96
CA ALA A 257 -14.02 -9.10 22.25
C ALA A 257 -14.88 -8.91 21.00
N MET A 258 -14.26 -8.70 19.83
CA MET A 258 -14.97 -8.62 18.54
C MET A 258 -15.57 -9.97 18.12
N GLN A 259 -14.85 -11.08 18.31
CA GLN A 259 -15.36 -12.43 18.02
C GLN A 259 -16.55 -12.81 18.91
N LYS A 260 -16.52 -12.43 20.20
CA LYS A 260 -17.63 -12.67 21.13
C LYS A 260 -18.81 -11.71 20.93
N GLY A 261 -18.57 -10.53 20.35
CA GLY A 261 -19.57 -9.48 20.13
C GLY A 261 -20.40 -9.62 18.85
N GLY A 262 -20.07 -10.54 17.94
CA GLY A 262 -20.88 -10.81 16.74
C GLY A 262 -21.05 -9.61 15.81
N VAL A 263 -20.09 -8.67 15.75
CA VAL A 263 -20.17 -7.49 14.88
C VAL A 263 -19.40 -7.77 13.58
N GLY A 264 -20.06 -7.60 12.43
CA GLY A 264 -19.72 -8.08 11.08
C GLY A 264 -18.39 -7.64 10.45
N ALA A 265 -17.45 -7.07 11.20
CA ALA A 265 -16.14 -6.63 10.69
C ALA A 265 -15.28 -7.78 10.12
N PHE A 266 -15.44 -9.03 10.61
CA PHE A 266 -14.66 -10.17 10.12
C PHE A 266 -15.24 -10.83 8.87
N GLU A 267 -16.56 -10.81 8.66
CA GLU A 267 -17.16 -11.24 7.39
C GLU A 267 -16.81 -10.23 6.30
N ASP A 268 -16.83 -8.93 6.60
CA ASP A 268 -16.35 -7.88 5.71
C ASP A 268 -14.83 -7.94 5.48
N ALA A 269 -14.02 -8.29 6.47
CA ALA A 269 -12.57 -8.48 6.29
C ALA A 269 -12.24 -9.69 5.41
N LYS A 270 -12.94 -10.82 5.61
CA LYS A 270 -12.73 -12.05 4.82
C LYS A 270 -13.25 -11.88 3.39
N SER A 271 -14.39 -11.23 3.21
CA SER A 271 -14.90 -10.89 1.88
C SER A 271 -14.04 -9.82 1.20
N ALA A 272 -13.54 -8.80 1.91
CA ALA A 272 -12.55 -7.85 1.39
C ALA A 272 -11.22 -8.52 1.03
N GLN A 273 -10.79 -9.54 1.80
CA GLN A 273 -9.59 -10.31 1.49
C GLN A 273 -9.81 -11.20 0.27
N GLN A 274 -10.93 -11.92 0.17
CA GLN A 274 -11.30 -12.71 -1.01
C GLN A 274 -11.50 -11.83 -2.26
N TYR A 275 -12.03 -10.62 -2.08
CA TYR A 275 -12.19 -9.64 -3.15
C TYR A 275 -10.83 -9.11 -3.63
N ARG A 276 -9.92 -8.80 -2.70
CA ARG A 276 -8.52 -8.44 -3.00
C ARG A 276 -7.77 -9.58 -3.66
N GLU A 277 -7.95 -10.82 -3.20
CA GLU A 277 -7.35 -12.01 -3.80
C GLU A 277 -7.93 -12.27 -5.21
N GLY A 278 -9.23 -12.12 -5.43
CA GLY A 278 -9.84 -12.22 -6.76
C GLY A 278 -9.32 -11.18 -7.76
N ILE A 279 -8.89 -10.00 -7.28
CA ILE A 279 -8.20 -8.98 -8.07
C ILE A 279 -6.72 -9.34 -8.29
N ARG A 280 -6.04 -9.93 -7.28
CA ARG A 280 -4.60 -10.29 -7.32
C ARG A 280 -4.29 -11.62 -8.02
N VAL A 281 -5.22 -12.57 -8.13
CA VAL A 281 -4.96 -13.93 -8.66
C VAL A 281 -4.94 -13.99 -10.21
N SER A 282 -4.85 -12.86 -10.90
CA SER A 282 -4.75 -12.80 -12.37
C SER A 282 -3.44 -12.18 -12.90
N TYR A 283 -2.34 -12.32 -12.15
CA TYR A 283 -0.98 -12.04 -12.66
C TYR A 283 -0.41 -13.26 -13.39
#